data_AF-F5VFX0-F1
#
_entry.id   AF-F5VFX0-F1
#
_cell.length_a   1.000
_cell.length_b   1.000
_cell.length_c   1.000
_cell.angle_alpha   90.00
_cell.angle_beta   90.00
_cell.angle_gamma   90.00
#
_symmetry.space_group_name_H-M   'P 1'
#
loop_
_entity.id
_entity.type
_entity.pdbx_description
1 polymer ?
#
loop_
_entity_poly.entity_id
_entity_poly.type
_entity_poly.pdbx_seq_one_letter_code
_entity_poly.pdbx_strand_id
1 'polypeptide(L)'
;MDAYECEAKFTAFTNKGKVSKPQRSKYEVVNEEAERKLQERLALKAQTKVDLPRAIELAKVVDEAFKDKMSDLFLEYDYIEEGDFDDSKTPGWVTIKVKTSHSNWYDNDDVFNAPSTYHYQVPVEVEQEARELQAIRRKHQGDNTFRFWECDYRKREVRVADHPNDKE
;
A
#
# COMPACT_ATOMS: atom_id res chain seq x y z
N MET A 1 -57.86 7.59 37.66
CA MET A 1 -56.82 6.71 37.09
C MET A 1 -55.50 7.34 37.45
N ASP A 2 -54.84 6.79 38.46
CA ASP A 2 -53.63 7.38 39.04
C ASP A 2 -52.41 7.05 38.19
N ALA A 3 -51.65 8.09 37.84
CA ALA A 3 -50.36 7.96 37.16
C ALA A 3 -49.31 7.50 38.18
N TYR A 4 -48.83 6.27 38.04
CA TYR A 4 -47.68 5.80 38.83
C TYR A 4 -46.39 6.36 38.21
N GLU A 5 -45.80 7.37 38.85
CA GLU A 5 -44.41 7.74 38.64
C GLU A 5 -43.51 6.64 39.24
N CYS A 6 -42.91 5.82 38.38
CA CYS A 6 -41.96 4.80 38.79
C CYS A 6 -40.56 5.43 38.93
N GLU A 7 -40.30 6.09 40.06
CA GLU A 7 -38.97 6.63 40.37
C GLU A 7 -37.99 5.49 40.67
N ALA A 8 -37.15 5.14 39.69
CA ALA A 8 -36.04 4.22 39.91
C ALA A 8 -34.91 4.92 40.70
N LYS A 9 -34.81 4.63 42.01
CA LYS A 9 -33.69 5.07 42.85
C LYS A 9 -32.45 4.21 42.57
N PHE A 10 -31.45 4.80 41.93
CA PHE A 10 -30.13 4.18 41.76
C PHE A 10 -29.29 4.40 43.04
N THR A 11 -28.90 3.32 43.72
CA THR A 11 -28.32 3.37 45.08
C THR A 11 -26.80 3.28 45.14
N ALA A 12 -26.07 3.02 44.04
CA ALA A 12 -24.60 3.07 44.08
C ALA A 12 -23.94 3.15 42.69
N PHE A 13 -23.05 4.12 42.52
CA PHE A 13 -22.06 4.15 41.44
C PHE A 13 -20.80 3.38 41.88
N THR A 14 -20.78 2.06 41.70
CA THR A 14 -19.73 1.18 42.27
C THR A 14 -18.45 1.07 41.45
N ASN A 15 -18.23 1.91 40.45
CA ASN A 15 -17.11 1.70 39.54
C ASN A 15 -16.42 2.99 39.12
N LYS A 16 -15.97 3.81 40.09
CA LYS A 16 -15.11 4.99 39.86
C LYS A 16 -15.56 5.89 38.68
N GLY A 17 -16.87 6.05 38.48
CA GLY A 17 -17.45 6.82 37.36
C GLY A 17 -17.54 6.10 36.00
N LYS A 18 -17.35 4.78 35.95
CA LYS A 18 -17.52 3.93 34.77
C LYS A 18 -18.69 2.96 34.96
N VAL A 19 -19.42 2.66 33.90
CA VAL A 19 -20.55 1.72 33.95
C VAL A 19 -20.02 0.29 34.14
N SER A 20 -20.73 -0.56 34.89
CA SER A 20 -20.34 -1.96 35.10
C SER A 20 -20.36 -2.75 33.77
N LYS A 21 -19.48 -3.76 33.64
CA LYS A 21 -19.22 -4.50 32.38
C LYS A 21 -20.45 -4.95 31.54
N PRO A 22 -21.63 -5.34 32.09
CA PRO A 22 -22.78 -5.72 31.26
C PRO A 22 -23.56 -4.55 30.65
N GLN A 23 -23.24 -3.28 30.97
CA GLN A 23 -23.98 -2.08 30.55
C GLN A 23 -23.15 -1.13 29.68
N ARG A 24 -22.04 -1.61 29.11
CA ARG A 24 -21.21 -0.79 28.22
C ARG A 24 -22.01 -0.51 26.94
N SER A 25 -22.32 0.75 26.67
CA SER A 25 -23.11 1.10 25.49
C SER A 25 -22.29 0.88 24.21
N LYS A 26 -22.95 0.53 23.10
CA LYS A 26 -22.31 0.40 21.78
C LYS A 26 -21.51 1.67 21.41
N TYR A 27 -21.95 2.84 21.89
CA TYR A 27 -21.29 4.12 21.69
C TYR A 27 -19.94 4.24 22.42
N GLU A 28 -19.81 3.71 23.64
CA GLU A 28 -18.52 3.73 24.36
C GLU A 28 -17.46 2.87 23.66
N VAL A 29 -17.86 1.76 23.05
CA VAL A 29 -16.94 0.90 22.27
C VAL A 29 -16.51 1.60 20.98
N VAL A 30 -17.45 2.22 20.26
CA VAL A 30 -17.17 2.98 19.04
C VAL A 30 -16.28 4.20 19.32
N ASN A 31 -16.52 4.91 20.42
CA ASN A 31 -15.73 6.08 20.80
C ASN A 31 -14.29 5.72 21.15
N GLU A 32 -14.05 4.66 21.93
CA GLU A 32 -12.68 4.21 22.22
C GLU A 32 -11.93 3.79 20.95
N GLU A 33 -12.60 3.11 20.02
CA GLU A 33 -11.99 2.74 18.74
C GLU A 33 -11.71 3.97 17.86
N ALA A 34 -12.61 4.97 17.87
CA ALA A 34 -12.44 6.22 17.15
C ALA A 34 -11.27 7.04 17.70
N GLU A 35 -11.13 7.14 19.02
CA GLU A 35 -9.99 7.79 19.68
C GLU A 35 -8.67 7.10 19.34
N ARG A 36 -8.65 5.75 19.34
CA ARG A 36 -7.47 4.98 18.94
C ARG A 36 -7.06 5.29 17.49
N LYS A 37 -8.03 5.22 16.55
CA LYS A 37 -7.79 5.54 15.13
C LYS A 37 -7.37 6.99 14.93
N LEU A 38 -7.90 7.92 15.74
CA LEU A 38 -7.49 9.33 15.70
C LEU A 38 -6.03 9.50 16.14
N GLN A 39 -5.61 8.85 17.22
CA GLN A 39 -4.21 8.88 17.68
C GLN A 39 -3.26 8.28 16.64
N GLU A 40 -3.62 7.15 16.04
CA GLU A 40 -2.85 6.53 14.94
C GLU A 40 -2.68 7.51 13.77
N ARG A 41 -3.75 8.21 13.37
CA ARG A 41 -3.69 9.21 12.28
C ARG A 41 -2.86 10.43 12.66
N LEU A 42 -2.95 10.91 13.90
CA LEU A 42 -2.13 12.04 14.37
C LEU A 42 -0.64 11.67 14.38
N ALA A 43 -0.30 10.46 14.82
CA ALA A 43 1.06 9.95 14.79
C ALA A 43 1.60 9.83 13.35
N LEU A 44 0.80 9.28 12.43
CA LEU A 44 1.17 9.23 11.00
C LEU A 44 1.41 10.63 10.43
N LYS A 45 0.49 11.58 10.68
CA LYS A 45 0.62 12.97 10.22
C LYS A 45 1.88 13.67 10.76
N ALA A 46 2.28 13.35 11.99
CA ALA A 46 3.52 13.88 12.55
C ALA A 46 4.75 13.33 11.83
N GLN A 47 4.74 12.04 11.50
CA GLN A 47 5.81 11.36 10.78
C GLN A 47 5.89 11.82 9.32
N THR A 48 4.78 12.14 8.68
CA THR A 48 4.71 12.69 7.30
C THR A 48 5.60 13.91 7.12
N LYS A 49 5.74 14.76 8.13
CA LYS A 49 6.61 15.95 8.07
C LYS A 49 8.10 15.61 7.94
N VAL A 50 8.51 14.44 8.43
CA VAL A 50 9.89 13.95 8.37
C VAL A 50 10.09 13.07 7.14
N ASP A 51 9.13 12.18 6.89
CA ASP A 51 9.23 11.15 5.86
C ASP A 51 9.02 11.72 4.45
N LEU A 52 8.18 12.74 4.26
CA LEU A 52 7.90 13.31 2.94
C LEU A 52 9.15 13.96 2.31
N PRO A 53 9.90 14.85 2.98
CA PRO A 53 11.14 15.38 2.42
C PRO A 53 12.15 14.29 2.08
N ARG A 54 12.30 13.28 2.94
CA ARG A 54 13.20 12.15 2.68
C ARG A 54 12.76 11.36 1.44
N ALA A 55 11.47 11.08 1.30
CA ALA A 55 10.92 10.40 0.14
C ALA A 55 11.13 11.17 -1.17
N ILE A 56 11.00 12.50 -1.13
CA ILE A 56 11.25 13.36 -2.29
C ILE A 56 12.73 13.29 -2.72
N GLU A 57 13.66 13.35 -1.76
CA GLU A 57 15.09 13.24 -2.08
C GLU A 57 15.45 11.85 -2.63
N LEU A 58 14.91 10.78 -2.05
CA LEU A 58 15.09 9.43 -2.57
C LEU A 58 14.55 9.28 -4.00
N ALA A 59 13.37 9.86 -4.28
CA ALA A 59 12.78 9.83 -5.62
C ALA A 59 13.67 10.51 -6.66
N LYS A 60 14.27 11.67 -6.32
CA LYS A 60 15.23 12.35 -7.19
C LYS A 60 16.47 11.50 -7.49
N VAL A 61 17.03 10.84 -6.47
CA VAL A 61 18.20 9.96 -6.65
C VAL A 61 17.87 8.81 -7.61
N VAL A 62 16.70 8.18 -7.44
CA VAL A 62 16.25 7.14 -8.35
C VAL A 62 16.05 7.68 -9.75
N ASP A 63 15.34 8.80 -9.92
CA ASP A 63 15.08 9.39 -11.24
C ASP A 63 16.34 9.82 -11.99
N GLU A 64 17.37 10.27 -11.27
CA GLU A 64 18.68 10.60 -11.83
C GLU A 64 19.32 9.36 -12.46
N ALA A 65 19.29 8.21 -11.77
CA ALA A 65 19.82 6.94 -12.26
C ALA A 65 19.10 6.40 -13.51
N PHE A 66 17.90 6.90 -13.80
CA PHE A 66 17.11 6.57 -14.99
C PHE A 66 17.36 7.48 -16.19
N LYS A 67 18.05 8.63 -16.05
CA LYS A 67 18.21 9.59 -17.15
C LYS A 67 18.82 8.98 -18.41
N ASP A 68 19.82 8.11 -18.23
CA ASP A 68 20.52 7.47 -19.35
C ASP A 68 19.88 6.16 -19.81
N LYS A 69 18.78 5.73 -19.16
CA LYS A 69 18.14 4.41 -19.35
C LYS A 69 16.68 4.53 -19.84
N MET A 70 16.33 5.67 -20.44
CA MET A 70 14.94 6.01 -20.82
C MET A 70 14.35 5.14 -21.93
N SER A 71 15.17 4.51 -22.77
CA SER A 71 14.70 3.58 -23.80
C SER A 71 14.20 2.25 -23.25
N ASP A 72 14.62 1.87 -22.05
CA ASP A 72 14.52 0.48 -21.56
C ASP A 72 13.45 0.31 -20.49
N LEU A 73 12.49 1.24 -20.42
CA LEU A 73 11.48 1.31 -19.34
C LEU A 73 10.44 0.18 -19.39
N PHE A 74 10.32 -0.52 -20.52
CA PHE A 74 9.35 -1.61 -20.68
C PHE A 74 10.00 -2.80 -21.37
N LEU A 75 9.78 -3.99 -20.83
CA LEU A 75 10.21 -5.26 -21.39
C LEU A 75 9.04 -6.25 -21.33
N GLU A 76 8.69 -6.85 -22.46
CA GLU A 76 7.82 -8.02 -22.47
C GLU A 76 8.70 -9.27 -22.43
N TYR A 77 8.30 -10.24 -21.63
CA TYR A 77 9.04 -11.47 -21.39
C TYR A 77 8.09 -12.66 -21.51
N ASP A 78 8.34 -13.52 -22.48
CA ASP A 78 7.53 -14.71 -22.71
C ASP A 78 8.11 -15.90 -21.93
N TYR A 79 7.44 -16.31 -20.87
CA TYR A 79 7.93 -17.41 -20.04
C TYR A 79 7.79 -18.79 -20.70
N ILE A 80 6.98 -18.94 -21.75
CA ILE A 80 6.88 -20.19 -22.51
C ILE A 80 8.14 -20.37 -23.37
N GLU A 81 8.59 -19.30 -24.02
CA GLU A 81 9.77 -19.35 -24.90
C GLU A 81 11.08 -19.21 -24.12
N GLU A 82 11.12 -18.35 -23.11
CA GLU A 82 12.36 -17.96 -22.42
C GLU A 82 12.57 -18.64 -21.06
N GLY A 83 11.54 -19.36 -20.57
CA GLY A 83 11.51 -20.02 -19.26
C GLY A 83 11.16 -19.09 -18.10
N ASP A 84 11.41 -19.53 -16.86
CA ASP A 84 11.10 -18.72 -15.68
C ASP A 84 11.96 -17.44 -15.61
N PHE A 85 11.31 -16.33 -15.27
CA PHE A 85 11.98 -15.04 -15.12
C PHE A 85 12.70 -14.90 -13.77
N ASP A 86 13.94 -14.44 -13.80
CA ASP A 86 14.68 -13.95 -12.63
C ASP A 86 15.50 -12.69 -12.98
N ASP A 87 16.02 -12.00 -11.95
CA ASP A 87 16.80 -10.78 -12.14
C ASP A 87 18.12 -11.02 -12.92
N SER A 88 18.59 -12.27 -13.05
CA SER A 88 19.78 -12.59 -13.86
C SER A 88 19.54 -12.41 -15.36
N LYS A 89 18.28 -12.48 -15.80
CA LYS A 89 17.87 -12.22 -17.19
C LYS A 89 17.97 -10.73 -17.57
N THR A 90 18.04 -9.84 -16.58
CA THR A 90 18.13 -8.39 -16.77
C THR A 90 19.32 -7.81 -16.01
N PRO A 91 20.56 -8.04 -16.48
CA PRO A 91 21.75 -7.57 -15.77
C PRO A 91 21.76 -6.04 -15.61
N GLY A 92 22.16 -5.57 -14.43
CA GLY A 92 22.15 -4.14 -14.07
C GLY A 92 20.82 -3.62 -13.52
N TRP A 93 19.78 -4.47 -13.49
CA TRP A 93 18.47 -4.16 -12.92
C TRP A 93 18.15 -5.10 -11.76
N VAL A 94 17.37 -4.61 -10.80
CA VAL A 94 16.88 -5.39 -9.66
C VAL A 94 15.40 -5.18 -9.44
N THR A 95 14.67 -6.26 -9.16
CA THR A 95 13.24 -6.19 -8.88
C THR A 95 13.00 -5.72 -7.44
N ILE A 96 12.32 -4.57 -7.33
CA ILE A 96 11.93 -3.99 -6.03
C ILE A 96 10.47 -4.28 -5.67
N LYS A 97 9.64 -4.65 -6.66
CA LYS A 97 8.23 -4.98 -6.44
C LYS A 97 7.72 -5.90 -7.53
N VAL A 98 6.95 -6.90 -7.14
CA VAL A 98 6.21 -7.78 -8.04
C VAL A 98 4.71 -7.53 -7.88
N LYS A 99 3.97 -7.56 -8.97
CA LYS A 99 2.51 -7.58 -8.97
C LYS A 99 2.00 -8.60 -9.98
N THR A 100 1.00 -9.39 -9.59
CA THR A 100 0.26 -10.24 -10.52
C THR A 100 -1.01 -9.53 -10.95
N SER A 101 -1.41 -9.70 -12.22
CA SER A 101 -2.68 -9.18 -12.71
C SER A 101 -3.85 -9.86 -12.01
N HIS A 102 -4.89 -9.09 -11.74
CA HIS A 102 -6.16 -9.58 -11.18
C HIS A 102 -7.32 -9.21 -12.12
N SER A 103 -7.04 -9.16 -13.43
CA SER A 103 -8.06 -8.83 -14.43
C SER A 103 -9.08 -9.97 -14.53
N ASN A 104 -10.36 -9.62 -14.58
CA ASN A 104 -11.44 -10.59 -14.82
C ASN A 104 -11.32 -11.28 -16.18
N TRP A 105 -10.46 -10.78 -17.09
CA TRP A 105 -10.20 -11.45 -18.36
C TRP A 105 -9.67 -12.89 -18.18
N TYR A 106 -8.90 -13.14 -17.11
CA TYR A 106 -8.40 -14.47 -16.76
C TYR A 106 -9.46 -15.38 -16.14
N ASP A 107 -10.64 -14.85 -15.81
CA ASP A 107 -11.75 -15.64 -15.27
C ASP A 107 -12.60 -16.29 -16.38
N ASN A 108 -12.26 -16.05 -17.66
CA ASN A 108 -12.96 -16.67 -18.79
C ASN A 108 -12.40 -18.05 -19.13
N ASP A 109 -13.25 -19.08 -19.03
CA ASP A 109 -12.92 -20.49 -19.24
C ASP A 109 -12.47 -20.87 -20.67
N ASP A 110 -12.61 -19.97 -21.65
CA ASP A 110 -12.31 -20.24 -23.06
C ASP A 110 -10.83 -19.96 -23.45
N VAL A 111 -10.09 -19.22 -22.63
CA VAL A 111 -8.68 -18.86 -22.90
C VAL A 111 -7.84 -19.18 -21.65
N PHE A 112 -7.12 -20.30 -21.69
CA PHE A 112 -6.30 -20.82 -20.57
C PHE A 112 -4.99 -20.05 -20.36
N ASN A 113 -5.02 -18.73 -20.41
CA ASN A 113 -3.82 -17.90 -20.21
C ASN A 113 -3.57 -17.66 -18.72
N ALA A 114 -2.30 -17.70 -18.31
CA ALA A 114 -1.97 -17.40 -16.92
C ALA A 114 -2.00 -15.89 -16.65
N PRO A 115 -2.35 -15.45 -15.43
CA PRO A 115 -2.25 -14.05 -15.06
C PRO A 115 -0.86 -13.47 -15.30
N SER A 116 -0.78 -12.40 -16.10
CA SER A 116 0.47 -11.67 -16.31
C SER A 116 1.09 -11.22 -14.99
N THR A 117 2.41 -11.37 -14.86
CA THR A 117 3.18 -10.92 -13.69
C THR A 117 4.11 -9.76 -14.07
N TYR A 118 4.11 -8.71 -13.26
CA TYR A 118 4.84 -7.47 -13.49
C TYR A 118 5.95 -7.30 -12.46
N HIS A 119 7.19 -7.28 -12.93
CA HIS A 119 8.38 -6.98 -12.14
C HIS A 119 8.74 -5.51 -12.33
N TYR A 120 8.62 -4.73 -11.25
CA TYR A 120 9.06 -3.34 -11.23
C TYR A 120 10.52 -3.29 -10.80
N GLN A 121 11.36 -2.87 -11.72
CA GLN A 121 12.80 -2.84 -11.57
C GLN A 121 13.35 -1.43 -11.46
N VAL A 122 14.48 -1.31 -10.78
CA VAL A 122 15.34 -0.12 -10.75
C VAL A 122 16.79 -0.54 -11.02
N PRO A 123 17.67 0.39 -11.40
CA PRO A 123 19.09 0.11 -11.50
C PRO A 123 19.63 -0.40 -10.15
N VAL A 124 20.53 -1.38 -10.20
CA VAL A 124 21.13 -1.99 -9.00
C VAL A 124 21.80 -0.93 -8.10
N GLU A 125 22.36 0.12 -8.71
CA GLU A 125 23.05 1.20 -7.99
C GLU A 125 22.14 2.00 -7.04
N VAL A 126 20.82 2.00 -7.25
CA VAL A 126 19.83 2.72 -6.41
C VAL A 126 18.84 1.78 -5.69
N GLU A 127 19.20 0.50 -5.55
CA GLU A 127 18.33 -0.50 -4.93
C GLU A 127 17.91 -0.10 -3.51
N GLN A 128 18.87 0.33 -2.70
CA GLN A 128 18.65 0.61 -1.29
C GLN A 128 17.70 1.79 -1.11
N GLU A 129 17.94 2.86 -1.88
CA GLU A 129 17.15 4.08 -1.91
C GLU A 129 15.72 3.80 -2.38
N ALA A 130 15.57 2.98 -3.43
CA ALA A 130 14.26 2.60 -3.93
C ALA A 130 13.48 1.73 -2.94
N ARG A 131 14.16 0.81 -2.22
CA ARG A 131 13.53 0.01 -1.15
C ARG A 131 13.11 0.87 0.05
N GLU A 132 13.95 1.83 0.45
CA GLU A 132 13.61 2.80 1.50
C GLU A 132 12.38 3.63 1.10
N LEU A 133 12.38 4.16 -0.13
CA LEU A 133 11.26 4.92 -0.68
C LEU A 133 9.96 4.09 -0.72
N GLN A 134 10.04 2.82 -1.09
CA GLN A 134 8.88 1.93 -1.03
C GLN A 134 8.38 1.70 0.40
N ALA A 135 9.28 1.55 1.37
CA ALA A 135 8.91 1.36 2.76
C ALA A 135 8.17 2.60 3.31
N ILE A 136 8.68 3.81 3.02
CA ILE A 136 8.02 5.07 3.37
C ILE A 136 6.64 5.15 2.69
N ARG A 137 6.56 4.92 1.38
CA ARG A 137 5.28 4.97 0.66
C ARG A 137 4.27 3.95 1.19
N ARG A 138 4.72 2.74 1.55
CA ARG A 138 3.85 1.69 2.13
C ARG A 138 3.28 2.11 3.48
N LYS A 139 4.13 2.68 4.35
CA LYS A 139 3.75 3.19 5.67
C LYS A 139 2.62 4.22 5.59
N HIS A 140 2.59 5.04 4.54
CA HIS A 140 1.60 6.10 4.38
C HIS A 140 0.40 5.75 3.48
N GLN A 141 0.19 4.49 3.05
CA GLN A 141 -0.85 4.12 2.05
C GLN A 141 -2.30 4.54 2.40
N GLY A 142 -2.59 4.81 3.68
CA GLY A 142 -3.89 5.33 4.14
C GLY A 142 -3.86 6.77 4.66
N ASP A 143 -2.75 7.48 4.47
CA ASP A 143 -2.55 8.85 4.93
C ASP A 143 -2.80 9.85 3.81
N ASN A 144 -3.92 10.57 3.90
CA ASN A 144 -4.30 11.60 2.94
C ASN A 144 -3.44 12.88 3.01
N THR A 145 -2.57 13.00 4.01
CA THR A 145 -1.64 14.13 4.14
C THR A 145 -0.29 13.88 3.45
N PHE A 146 0.02 12.62 3.14
CA PHE A 146 1.25 12.25 2.45
C PHE A 146 1.09 12.44 0.94
N ARG A 147 1.94 13.26 0.34
CA ARG A 147 1.86 13.61 -1.08
C ARG A 147 2.62 12.60 -1.95
N PHE A 148 1.94 11.51 -2.30
CA PHE A 148 2.51 10.42 -3.11
C PHE A 148 3.04 10.84 -4.47
N TRP A 149 2.41 11.84 -5.10
CA TRP A 149 2.81 12.32 -6.41
C TRP A 149 4.13 13.11 -6.37
N GLU A 150 4.48 13.74 -5.25
CA GLU A 150 5.74 14.51 -5.10
C GLU A 150 6.96 13.59 -4.96
N CYS A 151 6.75 12.34 -4.54
CA CYS A 151 7.80 11.34 -4.36
C CYS A 151 7.61 10.14 -5.31
N ASP A 152 6.86 10.34 -6.41
CA ASP A 152 6.78 9.34 -7.46
C ASP A 152 8.10 9.28 -8.21
N TYR A 153 8.43 8.09 -8.72
CA TYR A 153 9.73 7.80 -9.28
C TYR A 153 9.62 6.80 -10.43
N ARG A 154 10.61 6.87 -11.32
CA ARG A 154 10.74 6.01 -12.48
C ARG A 154 11.08 4.58 -12.07
N LYS A 155 10.51 3.66 -12.83
CA LYS A 155 10.71 2.22 -12.68
C LYS A 155 10.59 1.60 -14.05
N ARG A 156 11.42 0.60 -14.29
CA ARG A 156 11.29 -0.29 -15.44
C ARG A 156 10.23 -1.33 -15.12
N GLU A 157 9.39 -1.67 -16.09
CA GLU A 157 8.38 -2.70 -15.95
C GLU A 157 8.73 -3.86 -16.87
N VAL A 158 8.93 -5.05 -16.28
CA VAL A 158 9.03 -6.31 -17.03
C VAL A 158 7.71 -7.05 -16.87
N ARG A 159 6.98 -7.23 -17.97
CA ARG A 159 5.74 -7.99 -18.02
C ARG A 159 6.06 -9.42 -18.46
N VAL A 160 5.91 -10.36 -17.54
CA VAL A 160 6.06 -11.80 -17.73
C VAL A 160 4.67 -12.39 -18.03
N ALA A 161 4.46 -12.90 -19.23
CA ALA A 161 3.19 -13.49 -19.66
C ALA A 161 3.40 -14.46 -20.83
N ASP A 162 2.48 -15.41 -21.00
CA ASP A 162 2.39 -16.35 -22.14
C ASP A 162 1.60 -15.78 -23.32
N HIS A 163 1.22 -14.51 -23.25
CA HIS A 163 0.42 -13.85 -24.26
C HIS A 163 0.84 -12.40 -24.43
N PRO A 164 0.70 -11.82 -25.63
CA PRO A 164 0.95 -10.41 -25.85
C PRO A 164 0.04 -9.55 -24.99
N ASN A 165 0.46 -8.32 -24.77
CA ASN A 165 -0.40 -7.33 -24.15
C ASN A 165 -1.31 -6.80 -25.25
N ASP A 166 -2.53 -7.34 -25.36
CA ASP A 166 -3.57 -6.84 -26.27
C ASP A 166 -3.97 -5.43 -25.82
N LYS A 167 -3.18 -4.44 -26.24
CA LYS A 167 -3.55 -3.03 -26.16
C LYS A 167 -4.45 -2.75 -27.36
N GLU A 168 -5.76 -2.96 -27.19
CA GLU A 168 -6.75 -2.23 -27.99
C GLU A 168 -6.76 -0.74 -27.62
#